data_AF-A0A388TBS1-F1
#
_entry.id   AF-A0A388TBS1-F1
#
_cell.length_a   1.000
_cell.length_b   1.000
_cell.length_c   1.000
_cell.angle_alpha   90.00
_cell.angle_beta   90.00
_cell.angle_gamma   90.00
#
_symmetry.space_group_name_H-M   'P 1'
#
loop_
_entity.id
_entity.type
_entity.pdbx_description
1 polymer ?
#
loop_
_entity_poly.entity_id
_entity_poly.type
_entity_poly.pdbx_seq_one_letter_code
_entity_poly.pdbx_strand_id
1 'polypeptide(L)'
;MVGVMLGPWDCSYRALLKTRECVLAIPGADLLAKTVAIGNCSGAEVDKFAEYKLTPCPAAKVKAPLIGEALKNLECKLIKNQQRVPET
;
A
#
# COMPACT_ATOMS: atom_id res chain seq x y z
N MET A 1 11.05 -9.83 -9.17
CA MET A 1 10.80 -9.53 -7.74
C MET A 1 10.92 -8.04 -7.53
N VAL A 2 10.09 -7.45 -6.66
CA VAL A 2 10.15 -6.02 -6.31
C VAL A 2 10.53 -5.89 -4.83
N GLY A 3 11.39 -4.93 -4.51
CA GLY A 3 11.72 -4.56 -3.13
C GLY A 3 10.94 -3.31 -2.73
N VAL A 4 10.32 -3.32 -1.55
CA VAL A 4 9.67 -2.16 -0.95
C VAL A 4 10.17 -1.98 0.48
N MET A 5 10.33 -0.74 0.90
CA MET A 5 10.65 -0.38 2.28
C MET A 5 9.39 0.15 2.95
N LEU A 6 9.05 -0.39 4.10
CA LEU A 6 7.94 0.03 4.94
C LEU A 6 8.44 0.17 6.36
N GLY A 7 8.14 1.30 6.99
CA GLY A 7 8.52 1.56 8.37
C GLY A 7 7.55 0.93 9.35
N PRO A 8 7.98 0.54 10.56
CA PRO A 8 7.08 0.03 11.60
C PRO A 8 6.02 1.03 12.07
N TRP A 9 6.21 2.32 11.77
CA TRP A 9 5.24 3.40 12.00
C TRP A 9 4.08 3.39 10.99
N ASP A 10 4.23 2.74 9.83
CA ASP A 10 3.18 2.68 8.82
C ASP A 10 2.14 1.60 9.19
N CYS A 11 0.85 1.93 9.17
CA CYS A 11 -0.21 0.93 9.36
C CYS A 11 -0.13 -0.20 8.33
N SER A 12 0.31 0.13 7.11
CA SER A 12 0.53 -0.82 6.02
C SER A 12 1.63 -1.84 6.33
N TYR A 13 2.63 -1.51 7.16
CA TYR A 13 3.64 -2.48 7.60
C TYR A 13 3.02 -3.64 8.38
N ARG A 14 2.21 -3.32 9.39
CA ARG A 14 1.50 -4.34 10.19
C ARG A 14 0.51 -5.13 9.34
N ALA A 15 -0.21 -4.45 8.44
CA ALA A 15 -1.13 -5.10 7.51
C ALA A 15 -0.41 -6.08 6.57
N LEU A 16 0.72 -5.69 5.98
CA LEU A 16 1.51 -6.54 5.10
C LEU A 16 2.08 -7.75 5.82
N LEU A 17 2.58 -7.59 7.06
CA LEU A 17 3.07 -8.72 7.85
C LEU A 17 1.95 -9.71 8.20
N LYS A 18 0.76 -9.22 8.55
CA LYS A 18 -0.39 -10.05 8.91
C LYS A 18 -0.98 -10.78 7.70
N THR A 19 -1.15 -10.08 6.58
CA THR A 19 -1.86 -10.61 5.41
C THR A 19 -0.94 -11.27 4.39
N ARG A 20 0.36 -10.94 4.39
CA ARG A 20 1.37 -11.39 3.42
C ARG A 20 1.07 -10.97 1.98
N GLU A 21 0.17 -10.01 1.78
CA GLU A 21 -0.34 -9.60 0.49
C GLU A 21 -0.44 -8.07 0.40
N CYS A 22 -0.16 -7.51 -0.78
CA CYS A 22 -0.40 -6.10 -1.06
C CYS A 22 -0.61 -5.87 -2.55
N VAL A 23 -1.06 -4.66 -2.88
CA VAL A 23 -1.10 -4.14 -4.25
C VAL A 23 -0.20 -2.91 -4.30
N LEU A 24 0.72 -2.87 -5.27
CA LEU A 24 1.45 -1.66 -5.61
C LEU A 24 0.67 -0.95 -6.73
N ALA A 25 -0.08 0.08 -6.35
CA ALA A 25 -0.82 0.92 -7.29
C ALA A 25 0.11 2.02 -7.84
N ILE A 26 0.21 2.09 -9.17
CA ILE A 26 1.03 3.09 -9.88
C ILE A 26 0.11 4.25 -10.26
N PRO A 27 0.20 5.42 -9.60
CA PRO A 27 -0.66 6.56 -9.88
C PRO A 27 -0.27 7.26 -11.18
N GLY A 28 -1.25 7.89 -11.83
CA GLY A 28 -1.00 8.92 -12.84
C GLY A 28 -0.75 10.29 -12.21
N ALA A 29 -0.38 11.27 -13.04
CA ALA A 29 -0.14 12.64 -12.59
C ALA A 29 -1.40 13.31 -12.00
N ASP A 30 -2.57 12.89 -12.46
CA ASP A 30 -3.89 13.29 -11.96
C ASP A 30 -4.13 12.90 -10.49
N LEU A 31 -3.47 11.86 -10.00
CA LEU A 31 -3.57 11.42 -8.61
C LEU A 31 -2.48 11.99 -7.69
N LEU A 32 -1.54 12.79 -8.20
CA LEU A 32 -0.36 13.24 -7.46
C LEU A 32 -0.70 13.87 -6.10
N ALA A 33 -1.64 14.83 -6.08
CA ALA A 33 -2.06 15.50 -4.86
C ALA A 33 -2.66 14.52 -3.84
N LYS A 34 -3.47 13.56 -4.29
CA LYS A 34 -4.02 12.50 -3.43
C LYS A 34 -2.92 11.59 -2.90
N THR A 35 -1.96 11.19 -3.74
CA THR A 35 -0.82 10.35 -3.31
C THR A 35 0.00 11.02 -2.20
N VAL A 36 0.26 12.32 -2.32
CA VAL A 36 0.96 13.09 -1.27
C VAL A 36 0.13 13.15 0.01
N ALA A 37 -1.17 13.43 -0.08
CA ALA A 37 -2.05 13.48 1.09
C ALA A 37 -2.16 12.12 1.80
N ILE A 38 -2.27 11.02 1.04
CA ILE A 38 -2.28 9.64 1.55
C ILE A 38 -0.98 9.32 2.31
N GLY A 39 0.17 9.82 1.85
CA GLY A 39 1.45 9.65 2.53
C GLY A 39 1.61 10.43 3.83
N ASN A 40 0.77 11.46 4.06
CA ASN A 40 0.84 12.34 5.23
C ASN A 40 -0.26 12.07 6.28
N CYS A 41 -1.07 11.03 6.10
CA CYS A 41 -2.08 10.61 7.08
C CYS A 41 -1.95 9.11 7.40
N SER A 42 -2.56 8.69 8.50
CA SER A 42 -2.50 7.31 8.96
C SER A 42 -3.81 6.56 8.69
N GLY A 43 -3.70 5.32 8.20
CA GLY A 43 -4.86 4.44 8.03
C GLY A 43 -5.43 3.91 9.34
N ALA A 44 -4.77 4.18 10.48
CA ALA A 44 -5.32 3.90 11.81
C ALA A 44 -6.39 4.91 12.24
N GLU A 45 -6.40 6.10 11.64
CA GLU A 45 -7.26 7.22 12.03
C GLU A 45 -8.27 7.57 10.93
N VAL A 46 -7.90 7.35 9.68
CA VAL A 46 -8.67 7.76 8.50
C VAL A 46 -8.91 6.57 7.58
N ASP A 47 -10.16 6.39 7.15
CA ASP A 47 -10.45 5.56 5.98
C ASP A 47 -10.03 6.31 4.71
N LYS A 48 -8.83 5.99 4.23
CA LYS A 48 -8.23 6.66 3.07
C LYS A 48 -9.02 6.42 1.77
N PHE A 49 -9.73 5.30 1.63
CA PHE A 49 -10.54 5.07 0.43
C PHE A 49 -11.74 6.01 0.40
N ALA A 50 -12.44 6.12 1.53
CA ALA A 50 -13.57 7.02 1.68
C ALA A 50 -13.14 8.50 1.55
N GLU A 51 -12.11 8.91 2.30
CA GLU A 51 -11.62 10.30 2.34
C GLU A 51 -11.18 10.79 0.96
N TYR A 52 -10.38 10.00 0.25
CA TYR A 52 -9.82 10.40 -1.05
C TYR A 52 -10.65 9.96 -2.24
N LYS A 53 -11.85 9.40 -2.01
CA LYS A 53 -12.77 8.90 -3.03
C LYS A 53 -12.05 8.00 -4.03
N LEU A 54 -11.38 6.99 -3.50
CA LEU A 54 -10.71 5.96 -4.30
C LEU A 54 -11.61 4.74 -4.38
N THR A 55 -11.65 4.09 -5.54
CA THR A 55 -12.49 2.93 -5.77
C THR A 55 -11.70 1.66 -5.46
N PRO A 56 -12.01 0.93 -4.36
CA PRO A 56 -11.41 -0.37 -4.12
C PRO A 56 -11.99 -1.39 -5.09
N CYS A 57 -11.14 -2.01 -5.92
CA CYS A 57 -11.57 -3.06 -6.83
C CYS A 57 -11.02 -4.43 -6.38
N PRO A 58 -11.75 -5.54 -6.61
CA PRO A 58 -11.27 -6.87 -6.26
C PRO A 58 -10.04 -7.23 -7.11
N ALA A 59 -9.03 -7.82 -6.45
CA ALA A 59 -7.84 -8.36 -7.08
C ALA A 59 -8.05 -9.84 -7.48
N ALA A 60 -7.25 -10.34 -8.43
CA ALA A 60 -7.40 -11.69 -8.96
C ALA A 60 -6.66 -12.77 -8.14
N LYS A 61 -5.54 -12.42 -7.52
CA LYS A 61 -4.58 -13.34 -6.87
C LYS A 61 -4.28 -13.01 -5.42
N VAL A 62 -4.72 -11.84 -4.93
CA VAL A 62 -4.52 -11.35 -3.56
C VAL A 62 -5.81 -10.79 -2.98
N LYS A 63 -5.90 -10.67 -1.65
CA LYS A 63 -7.03 -10.08 -0.93
C LYS A 63 -6.95 -8.56 -0.82
N ALA A 64 -5.76 -7.99 -0.93
CA ALA A 64 -5.57 -6.54 -0.91
C ALA A 64 -6.27 -5.91 -2.13
N PRO A 65 -7.05 -4.84 -1.95
CA PRO A 65 -7.80 -4.24 -3.04
C PRO A 65 -6.89 -3.51 -4.04
N LEU A 66 -7.30 -3.50 -5.31
CA LEU A 66 -6.75 -2.62 -6.34
C LEU A 66 -7.29 -1.19 -6.14
N ILE A 67 -6.60 -0.20 -6.70
CA ILE A 67 -7.12 1.17 -6.82
C ILE A 67 -7.60 1.36 -8.26
N GLY A 68 -8.89 1.60 -8.45
CA GLY A 68 -9.52 1.73 -9.77
C GLY A 68 -9.00 2.91 -10.60
N GLU A 69 -8.58 3.98 -9.93
CA GLU A 69 -8.04 5.19 -10.56
C GLU A 69 -6.56 5.06 -10.93
N ALA A 70 -5.86 4.02 -10.48
CA ALA A 70 -4.43 3.85 -10.77
C ALA A 70 -4.19 3.38 -12.21
N LEU A 71 -3.11 3.87 -12.83
CA LEU A 71 -2.74 3.47 -14.20
C LEU A 71 -2.46 1.97 -14.30
N LYS A 72 -1.85 1.41 -13.25
CA LYS A 72 -1.56 -0.02 -13.10
C LYS A 72 -1.64 -0.44 -11.64
N ASN A 73 -1.99 -1.69 -11.42
CA ASN A 73 -1.95 -2.33 -10.12
C ASN A 73 -1.09 -3.60 -10.22
N LEU A 74 -0.13 -3.75 -9.31
CA LEU A 74 0.70 -4.95 -9.22
C LEU A 74 0.32 -5.75 -7.97
N GLU A 75 -0.35 -6.87 -8.18
CA GLU A 75 -0.70 -7.80 -7.11
C GLU A 75 0.54 -8.56 -6.61
N CYS A 76 0.84 -8.42 -5.33
CA CYS A 76 2.10 -8.88 -4.74
C CYS A 76 1.87 -9.76 -3.52
N LYS A 77 2.69 -10.81 -3.40
CA LYS A 77 2.80 -11.64 -2.20
C LYS A 77 4.17 -11.42 -1.55
N LEU A 78 4.20 -11.26 -0.24
CA LEU A 78 5.44 -11.13 0.50
C LEU A 78 6.18 -12.47 0.46
N ILE A 79 7.37 -12.48 -0.15
CA ILE A 79 8.23 -13.67 -0.24
C ILE A 79 9.34 -13.66 0.81
N LYS A 80 9.92 -12.49 1.09
CA LYS A 80 11.04 -12.31 2.02
C LYS A 80 10.86 -10.99 2.76
N ASN A 81 11.01 -11.02 4.08
CA ASN A 81 11.14 -9.82 4.90
C ASN A 81 12.60 -9.73 5.36
N GLN A 82 13.30 -8.66 5.01
CA GLN A 82 14.66 -8.41 5.47
C GLN A 82 14.63 -7.20 6.39
N GLN A 83 14.80 -7.45 7.68
CA GLN A 83 14.96 -6.39 8.66
C GLN A 83 16.44 -6.02 8.72
N ARG A 84 16.74 -4.73 8.52
CA ARG A 84 18.03 -4.18 8.95
C ARG A 84 17.89 -3.97 10.46
N VAL A 85 18.49 -4.85 11.25
CA VAL A 85 18.75 -4.57 12.67
C VAL A 85 19.98 -3.66 12.68
N PRO A 86 19.89 -2.42 13.22
CA PRO A 86 21.09 -1.63 13.46
C PRO A 86 21.96 -2.39 14.46
N GLU A 87 23.21 -2.67 14.10
CA GLU A 87 24.22 -3.07 15.10
C GLU A 87 24.39 -1.89 16.06
N THR A 88 24.07 -2.11 17.33
CA THR A 88 24.34 -1.19 18.44
C THR A 88 25.84 -1.02 18.66
#